data_AF-A0A0M8VBC4-F1
#
_entry.id   AF-A0A0M8VBC4-F1
#
_cell.length_a   1.000
_cell.length_b   1.000
_cell.length_c   1.000
_cell.angle_alpha   90.00
_cell.angle_beta   90.00
_cell.angle_gamma   90.00
#
_symmetry.space_group_name_H-M   'P 1'
#
loop_
_entity.id
_entity.type
_entity.pdbx_description
1 polymer ?
#
loop_
_entity_poly.entity_id
_entity_poly.type
_entity_poly.pdbx_seq_one_letter_code
_entity_poly.pdbx_strand_id
1 'polypeptide(L)'
;EVPVTAADQPSTTSTDAHSPASFLAAAAALAAIDDALRDAQHESPDAAGPSPEQALASLLLLRQVREQLAGWETGLIETAREAGASWADLARPLGVASRQAAERRYLRGRPGAVGTTGEQR
;
A
#
# COMPACT_ATOMS: atom_id res chain seq x y z
N GLU A 1 22.74 -35.20 -26.24
CA GLU A 1 23.08 -35.18 -24.81
C GLU A 1 23.02 -33.74 -24.32
N VAL A 2 22.23 -33.48 -23.28
CA VAL A 2 22.14 -32.19 -22.57
C VAL A 2 22.79 -32.37 -21.19
N PRO A 3 23.62 -31.43 -20.76
CA PRO A 3 23.50 -30.88 -19.40
C PRO A 3 23.82 -29.35 -19.40
N VAL A 4 23.47 -28.48 -18.46
CA VAL A 4 22.84 -28.54 -17.15
C VAL A 4 22.45 -27.09 -16.79
N THR A 5 21.33 -26.97 -16.09
CA THR A 5 20.78 -25.85 -15.29
C THR A 5 21.63 -24.58 -15.13
N ALA A 6 21.01 -23.42 -15.41
CA ALA A 6 21.41 -22.15 -14.81
C ALA A 6 20.19 -21.48 -14.17
N ALA A 7 20.32 -21.30 -12.86
CA ALA A 7 19.65 -20.31 -12.03
C ALA A 7 18.13 -20.44 -11.84
N ASP A 8 17.78 -21.29 -10.87
CA ASP A 8 16.96 -20.85 -9.74
C ASP A 8 17.49 -19.48 -9.25
N GLN A 9 16.76 -18.39 -9.52
CA GLN A 9 16.99 -17.12 -8.84
C GLN A 9 15.92 -16.98 -7.75
N PRO A 10 16.34 -16.85 -6.47
CA PRO A 10 15.41 -16.81 -5.36
C PRO A 10 14.59 -15.53 -5.42
N SER A 11 13.29 -15.67 -5.20
CA SER A 11 12.33 -14.59 -4.98
C SER A 11 12.73 -13.75 -3.76
N THR A 12 13.67 -12.81 -3.93
CA THR A 12 14.14 -11.91 -2.86
C THR A 12 13.28 -10.65 -2.72
N THR A 13 12.33 -10.41 -3.63
CA THR A 13 11.51 -9.18 -3.64
C THR A 13 10.54 -9.06 -2.47
N SER A 14 10.29 -10.14 -1.70
CA SER A 14 9.40 -10.04 -0.54
C SER A 14 10.12 -9.54 0.72
N THR A 15 11.40 -9.85 0.95
CA THR A 15 12.07 -9.52 2.22
C THR A 15 12.48 -8.05 2.31
N ASP A 16 12.87 -7.42 1.20
CA ASP A 16 13.24 -5.99 1.19
C ASP A 16 12.04 -5.06 1.47
N ALA A 17 10.82 -5.46 1.09
CA ALA A 17 9.61 -4.69 1.35
C ALA A 17 9.32 -4.58 2.86
N HIS A 18 9.75 -5.55 3.68
CA HIS A 18 9.50 -5.64 5.12
C HIS A 18 10.69 -5.18 5.98
N SER A 19 11.76 -4.67 5.37
CA SER A 19 12.90 -4.17 6.14
C SER A 19 12.51 -2.95 6.99
N PRO A 20 13.02 -2.78 8.23
CA PRO A 20 12.69 -1.64 9.08
C PRO A 20 13.08 -0.30 8.44
N ALA A 21 14.13 -0.27 7.61
CA ALA A 21 14.49 0.90 6.81
C ALA A 21 13.42 1.25 5.77
N SER A 22 12.79 0.25 5.13
CA SER A 22 11.65 0.41 4.21
C SER A 22 10.41 0.93 4.96
N PHE A 23 10.13 0.39 6.16
CA PHE A 23 9.06 0.88 7.04
C PHE A 23 9.28 2.36 7.44
N LEU A 24 10.47 2.71 7.93
CA LEU A 24 10.77 4.08 8.36
C LEU A 24 10.68 5.08 7.20
N ALA A 25 11.13 4.68 6.00
CA ALA A 25 10.98 5.48 4.79
C ALA A 25 9.49 5.68 4.43
N ALA A 26 8.69 4.62 4.48
CA ALA A 26 7.25 4.70 4.24
C ALA A 26 6.54 5.58 5.28
N ALA A 27 6.89 5.46 6.57
CA ALA A 27 6.35 6.29 7.64
C ALA A 27 6.70 7.78 7.45
N ALA A 28 7.95 8.08 7.08
CA ALA A 28 8.38 9.44 6.77
C ALA A 28 7.65 10.02 5.55
N ALA A 29 7.47 9.22 4.49
CA ALA A 29 6.70 9.63 3.32
C ALA A 29 5.23 9.90 3.65
N LEU A 30 4.60 9.06 4.47
CA LEU A 30 3.22 9.26 4.93
C LEU A 30 3.07 10.54 5.76
N ALA A 31 4.04 10.86 6.62
CA ALA A 31 4.06 12.11 7.38
C ALA A 31 4.16 13.33 6.45
N ALA A 32 5.06 13.29 5.46
CA ALA A 32 5.19 14.37 4.48
C ALA A 32 3.94 14.55 3.62
N ILE A 33 3.24 13.46 3.27
CA ILE A 33 1.95 13.53 2.56
C ILE A 33 0.88 14.16 3.46
N ASP A 34 0.78 13.77 4.74
CA ASP A 34 -0.18 14.37 5.68
C ASP A 34 0.04 15.88 5.84
N ASP A 35 1.30 16.31 5.96
CA ASP A 35 1.65 17.73 6.02
C ASP A 35 1.22 18.47 4.73
N ALA A 36 1.57 17.94 3.56
CA ALA A 36 1.18 18.53 2.28
C ALA A 36 -0.35 18.61 2.10
N LEU A 37 -1.09 17.60 2.58
CA LEU A 37 -2.55 17.59 2.54
C LEU A 37 -3.17 18.61 3.50
N ARG A 38 -2.54 18.86 4.65
CA ARG A 38 -2.96 19.93 5.57
C ARG A 38 -2.71 21.30 4.95
N ASP A 39 -1.54 21.52 4.36
CA ASP A 39 -1.21 22.79 3.71
C ASP A 39 -2.20 23.10 2.58
N ALA A 40 -2.51 22.12 1.73
CA ALA A 40 -3.49 22.26 0.64
C ALA A 40 -4.91 22.59 1.12
N GLN A 41 -5.30 22.18 2.33
CA GLN A 41 -6.61 22.53 2.91
C GLN A 41 -6.69 23.99 3.38
N HIS A 42 -5.56 24.62 3.67
CA HIS A 42 -5.49 26.02 4.11
C HIS A 42 -5.27 27.00 2.95
N GLU A 43 -5.01 26.48 1.74
CA GLU A 43 -4.82 27.30 0.55
C GLU A 43 -6.15 27.88 0.06
N SER A 44 -6.14 29.18 -0.26
CA SER A 44 -7.33 29.83 -0.81
C SER A 44 -7.52 29.41 -2.27
N PRO A 45 -8.75 29.11 -2.71
CA PRO A 45 -8.99 28.71 -4.08
C PRO A 45 -8.55 29.81 -5.04
N ASP A 46 -7.79 29.44 -6.07
CA ASP A 46 -7.37 30.36 -7.12
C ASP A 46 -8.61 30.89 -7.87
N ALA A 47 -8.56 32.16 -8.26
CA ALA A 47 -9.64 32.82 -8.99
C ALA A 47 -9.79 32.27 -10.41
N ALA A 48 -8.72 31.68 -10.97
CA ALA A 48 -8.77 30.94 -12.22
C ALA A 48 -8.86 29.43 -11.92
N GLY A 49 -9.96 28.80 -12.35
CA GLY A 49 -10.12 27.35 -12.24
C GLY A 49 -9.11 26.56 -13.09
N PRO A 50 -8.86 25.29 -12.76
CA PRO A 50 -7.87 24.47 -13.47
C PRO A 50 -8.28 24.17 -14.91
N SER A 51 -7.30 24.01 -15.79
CA SER A 51 -7.52 23.52 -17.16
C SER A 51 -7.93 22.04 -17.17
N PRO A 52 -8.64 21.56 -18.20
CA PRO A 52 -9.00 20.14 -18.34
C PRO A 52 -7.78 19.20 -18.29
N GLU A 53 -6.66 19.59 -18.92
CA GLU A 53 -5.42 18.82 -18.93
C GLU A 53 -4.82 18.70 -17.53
N GLN A 54 -4.84 19.80 -16.75
CA GLN A 54 -4.36 19.80 -15.37
C GLN A 54 -5.23 18.92 -14.46
N ALA A 55 -6.55 18.91 -14.66
CA ALA A 55 -7.45 18.02 -13.95
C ALA A 55 -7.16 16.53 -14.26
N LEU A 56 -6.97 16.19 -15.54
CA LEU A 56 -6.66 14.82 -15.94
C LEU A 56 -5.30 14.34 -15.44
N ALA A 57 -4.27 15.20 -15.51
CA ALA A 57 -2.95 14.92 -14.94
C ALA A 57 -3.04 14.68 -13.43
N SER A 58 -3.86 15.47 -12.72
CA SER A 58 -4.08 15.31 -11.28
C SER A 58 -4.75 13.98 -10.93
N LEU A 59 -5.71 13.51 -11.74
CA LEU A 59 -6.34 12.21 -11.57
C LEU A 59 -5.38 11.03 -11.81
N LEU A 60 -4.50 11.15 -12.80
CA LEU A 60 -3.46 10.14 -13.04
C LEU A 60 -2.48 10.05 -11.86
N LEU A 61 -2.03 11.20 -11.37
CA LEU A 61 -1.17 11.27 -10.19
C LEU A 61 -1.87 10.66 -8.96
N LEU A 62 -3.14 11.01 -8.72
CA LEU A 62 -3.92 10.45 -7.62
C LEU A 62 -4.01 8.92 -7.70
N ARG A 63 -4.22 8.36 -8.90
CA ARG A 63 -4.25 6.90 -9.09
C ARG A 63 -2.91 6.27 -8.71
N GLN A 64 -1.81 6.83 -9.22
CA GLN A 64 -0.46 6.35 -8.93
C GLN A 64 -0.17 6.37 -7.43
N VAL A 65 -0.42 7.50 -6.76
CA VAL A 65 -0.24 7.62 -5.31
C VAL A 65 -1.07 6.57 -4.57
N ARG A 66 -2.34 6.35 -4.94
CA ARG A 66 -3.19 5.32 -4.30
C ARG A 66 -2.64 3.91 -4.49
N GLU A 67 -2.08 3.58 -5.65
CA GLU A 67 -1.44 2.29 -5.91
C GLU A 67 -0.18 2.11 -5.05
N GLN A 68 0.65 3.14 -4.92
CA GLN A 68 1.84 3.10 -4.06
C GLN A 68 1.46 2.94 -2.57
N LEU A 69 0.48 3.72 -2.10
CA LEU A 69 -0.02 3.62 -0.72
C LEU A 69 -0.62 2.24 -0.43
N ALA A 70 -1.38 1.67 -1.39
CA ALA A 70 -1.91 0.32 -1.26
C ALA A 70 -0.79 -0.73 -1.16
N GLY A 71 0.33 -0.54 -1.87
CA GLY A 71 1.50 -1.39 -1.78
C GLY A 71 2.18 -1.38 -0.40
N TRP A 72 2.12 -0.27 0.32
CA TRP A 72 2.70 -0.16 1.68
C TRP A 72 1.80 -0.76 2.76
N GLU A 73 0.48 -0.79 2.57
CA GLU A 73 -0.48 -1.22 3.59
C GLU A 73 -0.17 -2.61 4.17
N THR A 74 0.11 -3.59 3.31
CA THR A 74 0.45 -4.96 3.75
C THR A 74 1.73 -4.97 4.60
N GLY A 75 2.79 -4.26 4.18
CA GLY A 75 4.05 -4.18 4.93
C GLY A 75 3.92 -3.46 6.27
N LEU A 76 3.09 -2.42 6.35
CA LEU A 76 2.76 -1.72 7.60
C LEU A 76 1.99 -2.61 8.57
N ILE A 77 1.02 -3.38 8.06
CA ILE A 77 0.26 -4.37 8.85
C ILE A 77 1.21 -5.42 9.41
N GLU A 78 2.09 -6.00 8.59
CA GLU A 78 3.04 -7.02 9.02
C GLU A 78 4.02 -6.48 10.05
N THR A 79 4.59 -5.30 9.84
CA THR A 79 5.46 -4.63 10.83
C THR A 79 4.75 -4.47 12.17
N ALA A 80 3.49 -4.03 12.16
CA ALA A 80 2.70 -3.90 13.39
C ALA A 80 2.42 -5.26 14.05
N ARG A 81 2.15 -6.30 13.25
CA ARG A 81 1.94 -7.68 13.75
C ARG A 81 3.21 -8.26 14.37
N GLU A 82 4.38 -8.01 13.78
CA GLU A 82 5.69 -8.39 14.32
C GLU A 82 6.00 -7.66 15.63
N ALA A 83 5.60 -6.40 15.75
CA ALA A 83 5.66 -5.63 16.99
C ALA A 83 4.63 -6.08 18.06
N GLY A 84 3.79 -7.08 17.75
CA GLY A 84 2.85 -7.69 18.68
C GLY A 84 1.41 -7.15 18.63
N ALA A 85 1.09 -6.25 17.70
CA ALA A 85 -0.28 -5.74 17.56
C ALA A 85 -1.24 -6.88 17.19
N SER A 86 -2.38 -6.96 17.87
CA SER A 86 -3.43 -7.91 17.49
C SER A 86 -4.25 -7.39 16.32
N TRP A 87 -4.98 -8.26 15.64
CA TRP A 87 -5.96 -7.86 14.62
C TRP A 87 -7.05 -6.92 15.17
N ALA A 88 -7.32 -6.95 16.49
CA ALA A 88 -8.27 -6.03 17.10
C ALA A 88 -7.66 -4.62 17.22
N ASP A 89 -6.36 -4.53 17.55
CA ASP A 89 -5.62 -3.26 17.60
C ASP A 89 -5.51 -2.61 16.22
N LEU A 90 -5.41 -3.42 15.17
CA LEU A 90 -5.35 -2.97 13.77
C LEU A 90 -6.70 -2.52 13.21
N ALA A 91 -7.82 -2.89 13.82
CA ALA A 91 -9.14 -2.59 13.26
C ALA A 91 -9.39 -1.07 13.15
N ARG A 92 -9.10 -0.31 14.21
CA ARG A 92 -9.28 1.15 14.21
C ARG A 92 -8.33 1.83 13.19
N PRO A 93 -7.00 1.58 13.18
CA PRO A 93 -6.09 2.19 12.21
C PRO A 93 -6.44 1.88 10.75
N LEU A 94 -6.95 0.68 10.46
CA LEU A 94 -7.37 0.30 9.10
C LEU A 94 -8.76 0.83 8.71
N GLY A 95 -9.44 1.57 9.60
CA GLY A 95 -10.78 2.12 9.35
C GLY A 95 -11.87 1.07 9.25
N VAL A 96 -11.70 -0.10 9.88
CA VAL A 96 -12.66 -1.21 9.83
C VAL A 96 -13.29 -1.45 11.19
N ALA A 97 -14.55 -1.90 11.19
CA ALA A 97 -15.34 -2.05 12.40
C ALA A 97 -14.93 -3.24 13.30
N SER A 98 -14.14 -4.19 12.81
CA SER A 98 -13.84 -5.42 13.55
C SER A 98 -12.51 -6.05 13.19
N ARG A 99 -12.03 -6.91 14.11
CA ARG A 99 -10.88 -7.79 13.94
C ARG A 99 -10.95 -8.59 12.63
N GLN A 100 -12.08 -9.23 12.35
CA GLN A 100 -12.26 -10.06 11.15
C GLN A 100 -12.22 -9.22 9.87
N ALA A 101 -12.73 -7.98 9.92
CA ALA A 101 -12.66 -7.07 8.79
C ALA A 101 -11.22 -6.63 8.50
N ALA A 102 -10.40 -6.44 9.54
CA ALA A 102 -8.96 -6.15 9.41
C ALA A 102 -8.21 -7.32 8.77
N GLU A 103 -8.42 -8.52 9.29
CA GLU A 103 -7.81 -9.75 8.76
C GLU A 103 -8.18 -10.00 7.29
N ARG A 104 -9.48 -9.87 6.94
CA ARG A 104 -9.93 -10.01 5.55
C ARG A 104 -9.31 -8.99 4.60
N ARG A 105 -9.10 -7.75 5.06
CA ARG A 105 -8.44 -6.70 4.27
C ARG A 105 -6.99 -7.09 3.96
N TYR A 106 -6.24 -7.51 4.99
CA TYR A 106 -4.87 -8.00 4.83
C TYR A 106 -4.79 -9.18 3.85
N LEU A 107 -5.68 -10.17 3.99
CA LEU A 107 -5.68 -11.35 3.12
C LEU A 107 -5.92 -11.01 1.64
N ARG A 108 -6.70 -9.96 1.33
CA ARG A 108 -6.88 -9.48 -0.05
C ARG A 108 -5.65 -8.78 -0.62
N GLY A 109 -4.86 -8.12 0.23
CA GLY A 109 -3.69 -7.35 -0.17
C GLY A 109 -2.41 -8.18 -0.30
N ARG A 110 -2.45 -9.48 0.02
CA ARG A 110 -1.26 -10.34 -0.02
C ARG A 110 -0.87 -10.66 -1.48
N PRO A 111 0.33 -10.26 -1.95
CA PRO A 111 0.83 -10.70 -3.24
C PRO A 111 1.04 -12.22 -3.18
N GLY A 112 0.16 -12.97 -3.84
CA GLY A 112 0.08 -14.44 -3.76
C GLY A 112 -1.31 -15.00 -3.45
N ALA A 113 -2.30 -14.17 -3.10
CA ALA A 113 -3.71 -14.60 -3.03
C ALA A 113 -4.43 -14.59 -4.40
N VAL A 114 -3.67 -14.49 -5.50
CA VAL A 114 -4.19 -14.72 -6.85
C VAL A 114 -4.12 -16.21 -7.11
N GLY A 115 -5.13 -16.96 -6.68
CA GLY A 115 -5.25 -18.36 -7.06
C GLY A 115 -5.95 -19.28 -6.09
N THR A 116 -7.20 -18.98 -5.69
CA THR A 116 -8.21 -20.05 -5.47
C THR A 116 -9.62 -19.51 -5.76
N THR A 117 -10.13 -19.85 -6.95
CA THR A 117 -11.54 -20.16 -7.27
C THR A 117 -12.54 -18.97 -7.38
N GLY A 118 -13.27 -18.76 -8.47
CA GLY A 118 -13.48 -19.65 -9.63
C GLY A 118 -14.05 -18.94 -10.85
N GLU A 119 -13.37 -19.18 -11.97
CA GLU A 119 -14.02 -19.40 -13.26
C GLU A 119 -14.51 -20.84 -13.26
N GLN A 120 -15.82 -21.06 -13.43
CA GLN A 120 -16.40 -22.16 -14.21
C GLN A 120 -17.93 -21.99 -14.33
N ARG A 121 -18.34 -21.72 -15.58
CA ARG A 121 -19.65 -21.84 -16.23
C ARG A 121 -20.57 -20.64 -16.26
#